data_AF-A0A5N8XTA5-F1
#
_entry.id   AF-A0A5N8XTA5-F1
#
_cell.length_a   1.000
_cell.length_b   1.000
_cell.length_c   1.000
_cell.angle_alpha   90.00
_cell.angle_beta   90.00
_cell.angle_gamma   90.00
#
_symmetry.space_group_name_H-M   'P 1'
#
loop_
_entity.id
_entity.type
_entity.pdbx_description
1 polymer ?
#
loop_
_entity_poly.entity_id
_entity_poly.type
_entity_poly.pdbx_seq_one_letter_code
_entity_poly.pdbx_strand_id
1 'polypeptide(L)'
;MAPEVEEPPRSPLERLRDRLERLHRQSGRPSARVIASRTDGLISHETATGVLRCSRPPTWSELELVVEALGGDPEAFRVLWRPVSAGAMPLAAPVRTDWPEEEAVPKAAAVLTISDLDAAEEDLHEQVAERRQRESETRRELFAVLEARADLSDRIGALREQLGRERGRNEELRRRVAALEAECQEHTRGIERLQDELRALREERVVLLEKLNGLNLRRCELYFSWARDEEARRRRVEEEHRAKDSELRVLQDRLAAAEALLMSMYAQAGQHGEPGHQST
;
A
#
# COMPACT_ATOMS: atom_id res chain seq x y z
N MET A 1 16.28 35.82 -47.32
CA MET A 1 15.62 34.75 -46.54
C MET A 1 15.95 35.02 -45.08
N ALA A 2 14.92 35.36 -44.30
CA ALA A 2 14.82 35.66 -42.87
C ALA A 2 15.96 36.40 -42.11
N PRO A 3 15.66 37.51 -41.42
CA PRO A 3 16.62 38.28 -40.64
C PRO A 3 17.01 37.59 -39.31
N GLU A 4 18.31 37.62 -38.99
CA GLU A 4 18.84 37.38 -37.65
C GLU A 4 18.31 38.47 -36.71
N VAL A 5 17.40 38.09 -35.82
CA VAL A 5 16.96 38.93 -34.71
C VAL A 5 18.05 38.85 -33.65
N GLU A 6 18.87 39.89 -33.53
CA GLU A 6 19.66 40.15 -32.33
C GLU A 6 18.68 40.30 -31.15
N GLU A 7 18.52 39.22 -30.39
CA GLU A 7 17.79 39.25 -29.13
C GLU A 7 18.56 40.15 -28.15
N PRO A 8 17.89 41.08 -27.42
CA PRO A 8 18.55 41.89 -26.42
C PRO A 8 19.24 40.99 -25.38
N PRO A 9 20.30 41.46 -24.69
CA PRO A 9 20.98 40.69 -23.67
C PRO A 9 19.98 40.34 -22.55
N ARG A 10 19.40 39.13 -22.62
CA ARG A 10 18.38 38.66 -21.68
C ARG A 10 18.92 38.87 -20.27
N SER A 11 18.17 39.60 -19.44
CA SER A 11 18.57 39.91 -18.07
C SER A 11 18.89 38.62 -17.30
N PRO A 12 19.78 38.65 -16.29
CA PRO A 12 20.11 37.45 -15.51
C PRO A 12 18.89 36.72 -14.94
N LEU A 13 17.83 37.47 -14.60
CA LEU A 13 16.56 36.93 -14.11
C LEU A 13 15.78 36.21 -15.20
N GLU A 14 15.75 36.73 -16.42
CA GLU A 14 15.10 36.06 -17.57
C GLU A 14 15.80 34.75 -17.91
N ARG A 15 17.13 34.71 -17.85
CA ARG A 15 17.88 33.46 -18.08
C ARG A 15 17.58 32.40 -17.02
N LEU A 16 17.45 32.81 -15.76
CA LEU A 16 17.04 31.93 -14.67
C LEU A 16 15.62 31.40 -14.89
N ARG A 17 14.67 32.30 -15.22
CA ARG A 17 13.27 31.95 -15.51
C ARG A 17 13.16 30.95 -16.67
N ASP A 18 13.84 31.20 -17.78
CA ASP A 18 13.80 30.33 -18.96
C ASP A 18 14.38 28.94 -18.69
N ARG A 19 15.40 28.85 -17.82
CA ARG A 19 15.98 27.57 -17.41
C ARG A 19 15.04 26.82 -16.47
N LEU A 20 14.39 27.53 -15.56
CA LEU A 20 13.44 26.98 -14.60
C LEU A 20 12.15 26.49 -15.30
N GLU A 21 11.66 27.21 -16.30
CA GLU A 21 10.49 26.79 -17.09
C GLU A 21 10.79 25.55 -17.95
N ARG A 22 12.02 25.40 -18.46
CA ARG A 22 12.45 24.18 -19.14
C ARG A 22 12.48 22.99 -18.19
N LEU A 23 13.01 23.16 -16.99
CA LEU A 23 13.00 22.12 -15.96
C LEU A 23 11.57 21.76 -15.53
N HIS A 24 10.70 22.75 -15.38
CA HIS A 24 9.28 22.56 -15.06
C HIS A 24 8.54 21.79 -16.16
N ARG A 25 8.86 22.02 -17.43
CA ARG A 25 8.32 21.23 -18.55
C ARG A 25 8.85 19.79 -18.56
N GLN A 26 10.15 19.59 -18.34
CA GLN A 26 10.77 18.27 -18.33
C GLN A 26 10.24 17.38 -17.20
N SER A 27 9.91 17.98 -16.06
CA SER A 27 9.32 17.29 -14.91
C SER A 27 7.80 17.04 -15.02
N GLY A 28 7.18 17.33 -16.18
CA GLY A 28 5.76 17.08 -16.43
C GLY A 28 4.82 18.18 -15.93
N ARG A 29 5.33 19.40 -15.73
CA ARG A 29 4.59 20.57 -15.21
C ARG A 29 3.81 20.28 -13.92
N PRO A 30 4.48 19.77 -12.87
CA PRO A 30 3.82 19.54 -11.59
C PRO A 30 3.20 20.83 -11.06
N SER A 31 2.03 20.73 -10.44
CA SER A 31 1.38 21.88 -9.82
C SER A 31 2.18 22.39 -8.61
N ALA A 32 2.03 23.66 -8.25
CA ALA A 32 2.74 24.24 -7.11
C ALA A 32 2.46 23.50 -5.78
N ARG A 33 1.28 22.88 -5.64
CA ARG A 33 0.96 22.01 -4.49
C ARG A 33 1.76 20.71 -4.48
N VAL A 34 2.00 20.11 -5.65
CA VAL A 34 2.83 18.91 -5.80
C VAL A 34 4.31 19.21 -5.53
N ILE A 35 4.77 20.40 -5.89
CA ILE A 35 6.14 20.84 -5.57
C ILE A 35 6.29 21.06 -4.06
N ALA A 36 5.31 21.71 -3.42
CA ALA A 36 5.29 21.88 -1.96
C ALA A 36 5.23 20.54 -1.21
N SER A 37 4.49 19.54 -1.72
CA SER A 37 4.47 18.21 -1.10
C SER A 37 5.78 17.44 -1.29
N ARG A 38 6.50 17.65 -2.40
CA ARG A 38 7.80 17.01 -2.67
C ARG A 38 8.95 17.60 -1.86
N THR A 39 8.77 18.79 -1.29
CA THR A 39 9.73 19.47 -0.41
C THR A 39 9.40 19.24 1.07
N ASP A 40 8.60 18.21 1.39
CA ASP A 40 8.13 17.90 2.75
C ASP A 40 7.47 19.08 3.48
N GLY A 41 6.89 20.03 2.72
CA GLY A 41 6.24 21.23 3.27
C GLY A 41 7.21 22.35 3.71
N LEU A 42 8.51 22.24 3.40
CA LEU A 42 9.50 23.28 3.72
C LEU A 42 9.24 24.60 3.00
N ILE A 43 8.53 24.57 1.87
CA ILE A 43 8.06 25.76 1.16
C ILE A 43 6.55 25.71 0.96
N SER A 44 5.89 26.86 1.11
CA SER A 44 4.46 26.98 0.84
C SER A 44 4.18 26.92 -0.68
N HIS A 45 2.97 26.52 -1.06
CA HIS A 45 2.55 26.50 -2.47
C HIS A 45 2.56 27.91 -3.13
N GLU A 46 2.40 28.98 -2.35
CA GLU A 46 2.52 30.37 -2.80
C GLU A 46 3.98 30.72 -3.07
N THR A 47 4.89 30.32 -2.18
CA THR A 47 6.35 30.46 -2.36
C THR A 47 6.81 29.72 -3.61
N ALA A 48 6.38 28.48 -3.82
CA ALA A 48 6.70 27.71 -5.02
C ALA A 48 6.21 28.39 -6.31
N THR A 49 5.02 29.00 -6.28
CA THR A 49 4.49 29.78 -7.41
C THR A 49 5.30 31.05 -7.65
N GLY A 50 5.74 31.73 -6.59
CA GLY A 50 6.58 32.92 -6.64
C GLY A 50 7.94 32.64 -7.28
N VAL A 51 8.58 31.52 -6.92
CA VAL A 51 9.85 31.03 -7.49
C VAL A 51 9.66 30.63 -8.96
N LEU A 52 8.62 29.85 -9.28
CA LEU A 52 8.33 29.42 -10.65
C LEU A 52 8.13 30.60 -11.63
N ARG A 53 7.49 31.67 -11.15
CA ARG A 53 7.22 32.87 -11.95
C ARG A 53 8.38 33.88 -11.92
N CYS A 54 9.36 33.69 -11.04
CA CYS A 54 10.43 34.65 -10.76
C CYS A 54 9.91 36.09 -10.58
N SER A 55 8.74 36.23 -9.92
CA SER A 55 8.05 37.53 -9.72
C SER A 55 8.84 38.50 -8.83
N ARG A 56 9.70 37.94 -7.97
CA ARG A 56 10.74 38.59 -7.18
C ARG A 56 12.00 37.72 -7.27
N PRO A 57 13.21 38.27 -7.08
CA PRO A 57 14.41 37.44 -7.02
C PRO A 57 14.27 36.44 -5.86
N PRO A 58 14.23 35.12 -6.12
CA PRO A 58 14.06 34.12 -5.08
C PRO A 58 15.31 34.04 -4.21
N THR A 59 15.14 33.68 -2.93
CA THR A 59 16.30 33.34 -2.10
C THR A 59 16.94 32.03 -2.58
N TRP A 60 18.24 31.83 -2.30
CA TRP A 60 18.94 30.62 -2.73
C TRP A 60 18.27 29.34 -2.21
N SER A 61 17.90 29.33 -0.93
CA SER A 61 17.27 28.18 -0.27
C SER A 61 15.91 27.82 -0.89
N GLU A 62 15.09 28.79 -1.27
CA GLU A 62 13.80 28.54 -1.93
C GLU A 62 14.00 27.98 -3.35
N LEU A 63 14.99 28.50 -4.09
CA LEU A 63 15.29 28.06 -5.45
C LEU A 63 15.86 26.63 -5.45
N GLU A 64 16.75 26.32 -4.52
CA GLU A 64 17.37 25.00 -4.35
C GLU A 64 16.31 23.92 -4.12
N LEU A 65 15.39 24.14 -3.17
CA LEU A 65 14.30 23.21 -2.86
C LEU A 65 13.36 22.99 -4.06
N VAL A 66 13.06 24.04 -4.82
CA VAL A 66 12.23 23.91 -6.02
C VAL A 66 12.96 23.16 -7.13
N VAL A 67 14.25 23.41 -7.35
CA VAL A 67 15.04 22.71 -8.37
C VAL A 67 15.18 21.23 -8.05
N GLU A 68 15.44 20.89 -6.78
CA GLU A 68 15.53 19.52 -6.29
C GLU A 68 14.19 18.78 -6.43
N ALA A 69 13.08 19.42 -6.05
CA ALA A 69 11.73 18.83 -6.19
C ALA A 69 11.29 18.61 -7.66
N LEU A 70 11.90 19.33 -8.59
CA LEU A 70 11.72 19.15 -10.03
C LEU A 70 12.74 18.17 -10.65
N GLY A 71 13.65 17.60 -9.84
CA GLY A 71 14.68 16.64 -10.29
C GLY A 71 15.80 17.28 -11.10
N GLY A 72 16.05 18.58 -10.91
CA GLY A 72 17.16 19.30 -11.54
C GLY A 72 18.44 19.26 -10.71
N ASP A 73 19.54 19.73 -11.30
CA ASP A 73 20.82 19.93 -10.62
C ASP A 73 20.87 21.31 -9.94
N PRO A 74 20.87 21.40 -8.60
CA PRO A 74 20.92 22.67 -7.88
C PRO A 74 22.16 23.50 -8.20
N GLU A 75 23.34 22.89 -8.33
CA GLU A 75 24.59 23.64 -8.53
C GLU A 75 24.63 24.33 -9.90
N ALA A 76 24.03 23.73 -10.94
CA ALA A 76 23.84 24.39 -12.24
C ALA A 76 22.95 25.64 -12.14
N PHE A 77 21.94 25.65 -11.26
CA PHE A 77 21.09 26.81 -11.01
C PHE A 77 21.76 27.85 -10.12
N ARG A 78 22.72 27.46 -9.27
CA ARG A 78 23.52 28.37 -8.43
C ARG A 78 24.33 29.35 -9.25
N VAL A 79 24.94 28.87 -10.33
CA VAL A 79 25.70 29.70 -11.28
C VAL A 79 24.80 30.75 -11.93
N LEU A 80 23.54 30.41 -12.23
CA LEU A 80 22.56 31.32 -12.82
C LEU A 80 21.95 32.30 -11.81
N TRP A 81 21.87 31.91 -10.54
CA TRP A 81 21.31 32.74 -9.46
C TRP A 81 22.27 33.80 -8.93
N ARG A 82 23.59 33.52 -8.86
CA ARG A 82 24.59 34.48 -8.33
C ARG A 82 24.51 35.89 -8.95
N PRO A 83 24.41 36.06 -10.29
CA PRO A 83 24.31 37.39 -10.89
C PRO A 83 22.98 38.09 -10.58
N VAL A 84 21.91 37.33 -10.32
CA VAL A 84 20.59 37.86 -9.92
C VAL A 84 20.65 38.40 -8.49
N SER A 85 21.29 37.66 -7.57
CA SER A 85 21.45 38.08 -6.18
C SER A 85 22.36 39.30 -6.03
N ALA A 86 23.41 39.41 -6.85
CA ALA A 86 24.33 40.54 -6.81
C ALA A 86 23.66 41.86 -7.26
N GLY A 87 22.70 41.80 -8.19
CA GLY A 87 21.91 42.96 -8.61
C GLY A 87 20.79 43.35 -7.64
N ALA A 88 20.47 42.50 -6.66
CA ALA A 88 19.38 42.71 -5.70
C ALA A 88 19.85 43.16 -4.29
N MET A 89 21.16 43.24 -4.05
CA MET A 89 21.72 43.65 -2.75
C MET A 89 22.02 45.16 -2.72
N PRO A 90 21.39 45.96 -1.83
CA PRO A 90 21.91 47.27 -1.46
C PRO A 90 23.06 47.06 -0.45
N LEU A 91 24.31 47.13 -0.91
CA LEU A 91 25.46 47.20 -0.02
C LEU A 91 25.53 48.61 0.61
N ALA A 92 25.05 48.71 1.85
CA ALA A 92 25.40 49.81 2.75
C ALA A 92 25.97 49.22 4.03
N ALA A 93 27.29 49.01 4.05
CA ALA A 93 28.04 49.02 5.29
C ALA A 93 28.61 50.44 5.43
N PRO A 94 28.29 51.22 6.49
CA PRO A 94 28.99 52.46 6.71
C PRO A 94 30.42 52.11 7.12
N VAL A 95 31.38 52.42 6.25
CA VAL A 95 32.76 52.61 6.67
C VAL A 95 32.73 53.78 7.65
N ARG A 96 32.81 53.48 8.95
CA ARG A 96 33.16 54.49 9.95
C ARG A 96 34.59 54.91 9.67
N THR A 97 34.72 56.00 8.93
CA THR A 97 35.98 56.74 8.75
C THR A 97 35.94 57.88 9.76
N ASP A 98 35.80 57.52 11.04
CA ASP A 98 35.74 58.48 12.13
C ASP A 98 36.89 58.13 13.07
N TRP A 99 38.11 58.10 12.52
CA TRP A 99 39.25 58.48 13.33
C TRP A 99 39.04 59.97 13.59
N PRO A 100 38.92 60.44 14.84
CA PRO A 100 38.85 61.87 15.05
C PRO A 100 40.14 62.43 14.46
N GLU A 101 39.98 63.29 13.45
CA GLU A 101 41.00 64.25 13.10
C GLU A 101 41.54 64.80 14.42
N GLU A 102 42.86 64.74 14.56
CA GLU A 102 43.60 65.48 15.58
C GLU A 102 42.98 66.87 15.65
N GLU A 103 42.11 67.09 16.64
CA GLU A 103 41.60 68.42 16.93
C GLU A 103 42.86 69.25 17.14
N ALA A 104 43.06 70.18 16.21
CA ALA A 104 44.13 71.14 16.26
C ALA A 104 44.13 71.76 17.66
N VAL A 105 45.09 71.36 18.49
CA VAL A 105 45.36 72.00 19.77
C VAL A 105 45.53 73.49 19.45
N PRO A 106 44.64 74.38 19.93
CA PRO A 106 44.88 75.79 19.76
C PRO A 106 46.17 76.11 20.52
N LYS A 107 47.24 76.39 19.78
CA LYS A 107 48.49 76.93 20.32
C LYS A 107 48.26 78.40 20.69
N ALA A 108 47.46 78.61 21.73
CA ALA A 108 47.42 79.86 22.48
C ALA A 108 48.07 79.55 23.83
N ALA A 109 49.34 79.89 23.96
CA ALA A 109 49.98 80.03 25.27
C ALA A 109 49.37 81.26 25.97
N ALA A 110 48.10 81.15 26.36
CA ALA A 110 47.59 81.95 27.44
C ALA A 110 48.41 81.56 28.68
N VAL A 111 48.81 82.54 29.48
CA VAL A 111 49.42 82.29 30.79
C VAL A 111 48.32 81.69 31.66
N LEU A 112 48.09 80.38 31.52
CA LEU A 112 47.19 79.61 32.37
C LEU A 112 47.74 79.71 33.79
N THR A 113 46.91 80.16 34.70
CA THR A 113 47.24 80.12 36.12
C THR A 113 47.19 78.68 36.60
N ILE A 114 47.84 78.38 37.72
CA ILE A 114 47.78 77.05 38.35
C ILE A 114 46.32 76.59 38.53
N SER A 115 45.41 77.54 38.84
CA SER A 115 43.98 77.27 38.97
C SER A 115 43.29 76.84 37.66
N ASP A 116 43.74 77.32 36.50
CA ASP A 116 43.19 76.90 35.19
C ASP A 116 43.67 75.49 34.80
N LEU A 117 44.87 75.11 35.26
CA LEU A 117 45.41 73.76 35.12
C LEU A 117 44.69 72.77 36.04
N ASP A 118 44.44 73.15 37.29
CA ASP A 118 43.70 72.32 38.25
C ASP A 118 42.26 72.05 37.76
N ALA A 119 41.59 73.07 37.22
CA ALA A 119 40.25 72.92 36.62
C ALA A 119 40.26 71.99 35.39
N ALA A 120 41.27 72.12 34.51
CA ALA A 120 41.43 71.22 33.36
C ALA A 120 41.76 69.78 33.78
N GLU A 121 42.48 69.58 34.89
CA GLU A 121 42.74 68.26 35.46
C GLU A 121 41.46 67.61 36.01
N GLU A 122 40.62 68.37 36.70
CA GLU A 122 39.30 67.92 37.16
C GLU A 122 38.38 67.53 35.99
N ASP A 123 38.29 68.35 34.94
CA ASP A 123 37.51 68.06 33.73
C ASP A 123 38.00 66.78 33.03
N LEU A 124 39.33 66.59 32.92
CA LEU A 124 39.91 65.38 32.34
C LEU A 124 39.61 64.15 33.22
N HIS A 125 39.66 64.28 34.54
CA HIS A 125 39.28 63.20 35.46
C HIS A 125 37.80 62.82 35.32
N GLU A 126 36.91 63.80 35.19
CA GLU A 126 35.48 63.56 34.95
C GLU A 126 35.25 62.85 33.61
N GLN A 127 35.89 63.31 32.53
CA GLN A 127 35.81 62.65 31.21
C GLN A 127 36.33 61.20 31.24
N VAL A 128 37.42 60.94 31.97
CA VAL A 128 37.95 59.58 32.15
C VAL A 128 36.97 58.72 32.95
N ALA A 129 36.33 59.26 33.98
CA ALA A 129 35.32 58.55 34.76
C ALA A 129 34.08 58.21 33.92
N GLU A 130 33.57 59.16 33.14
CA GLU A 130 32.45 58.93 32.21
C GLU A 130 32.77 57.86 31.16
N ARG A 131 33.97 57.93 30.55
CA ARG A 131 34.39 56.93 29.56
C ARG A 131 34.49 55.54 30.17
N ARG A 132 35.06 55.41 31.38
CA ARG A 132 35.11 54.14 32.12
C ARG A 132 33.71 53.62 32.45
N GLN A 133 32.78 54.51 32.80
CA GLN A 133 31.40 54.12 33.07
C GLN A 133 30.71 53.58 31.82
N ARG A 134 30.78 54.30 30.68
CA ARG A 134 30.23 53.85 29.39
C ARG A 134 30.86 52.54 28.93
N GLU A 135 32.17 52.37 29.13
CA GLU A 135 32.88 51.10 28.88
C GLU A 135 32.36 49.96 29.77
N SER A 136 32.07 50.25 31.05
CA SER A 136 31.50 49.25 31.95
C SER A 136 30.07 48.85 31.58
N GLU A 137 29.26 49.82 31.15
CA GLU A 137 27.87 49.60 30.71
C GLU A 137 27.85 48.75 29.43
N THR A 138 28.62 49.15 28.41
CA THR A 138 28.74 48.38 27.16
C THR A 138 29.29 46.97 27.40
N ARG A 139 30.26 46.79 28.30
CA ARG A 139 30.73 45.45 28.70
C ARG A 139 29.62 44.62 29.33
N ARG A 140 28.83 45.19 30.26
CA ARG A 140 27.69 44.47 30.88
C ARG A 140 26.65 44.07 29.84
N GLU A 141 26.31 44.96 28.92
CA GLU A 141 25.38 44.67 27.82
C GLU A 141 25.91 43.54 26.93
N LEU A 142 27.20 43.58 26.56
CA LEU A 142 27.84 42.52 25.78
C LEU A 142 27.76 41.17 26.51
N PHE A 143 28.06 41.12 27.81
CA PHE A 143 27.93 39.89 28.59
C PHE A 143 26.49 39.37 28.62
N ALA A 144 25.50 40.24 28.84
CA ALA A 144 24.09 39.85 28.84
C ALA A 144 23.63 39.29 27.48
N VAL A 145 24.09 39.89 26.37
CA VAL A 145 23.79 39.38 25.03
C VAL A 145 24.46 38.03 24.77
N LEU A 146 25.69 37.84 25.24
CA LEU A 146 26.39 36.56 25.10
C LEU A 146 25.73 35.45 25.93
N GLU A 147 25.26 35.75 27.13
CA GLU A 147 24.51 34.83 27.98
C GLU A 147 23.19 34.43 27.32
N ALA A 148 22.40 35.41 26.85
CA ALA A 148 21.17 35.13 26.10
C ALA A 148 21.42 34.30 24.83
N ARG A 149 22.56 34.52 24.15
CA ARG A 149 22.97 33.71 23.00
C ARG A 149 23.32 32.29 23.40
N ALA A 150 23.97 32.08 24.55
CA ALA A 150 24.28 30.75 25.07
C ALA A 150 22.98 29.99 25.40
N ASP A 151 22.03 30.62 26.09
CA ASP A 151 20.72 30.03 26.40
C ASP A 151 19.95 29.60 25.13
N LEU A 152 19.97 30.45 24.10
CA LEU A 152 19.35 30.12 22.81
C LEU A 152 20.06 28.94 22.13
N SER A 153 21.39 28.88 22.22
CA SER A 153 22.16 27.76 21.69
C SER A 153 21.81 26.44 22.40
N ASP A 154 21.68 26.47 23.72
CA ASP A 154 21.29 25.31 24.52
C ASP A 154 19.87 24.87 24.20
N ARG A 155 18.94 25.82 24.04
CA ARG A 155 17.56 25.52 23.62
C ARG A 155 17.49 24.91 22.24
N ILE A 156 18.29 25.40 21.29
CA ILE A 156 18.40 24.80 19.94
C ILE A 156 18.98 23.38 20.05
N GLY A 157 19.98 23.16 20.90
CA GLY A 157 20.53 21.83 21.18
C GLY A 157 19.47 20.86 21.68
N ALA A 158 18.70 21.25 22.70
CA ALA A 158 17.62 20.45 23.27
C ALA A 158 16.53 20.10 22.24
N LEU A 159 16.13 21.06 21.40
CA LEU A 159 15.15 20.83 20.33
C LEU A 159 15.68 19.87 19.26
N ARG A 160 16.95 19.97 18.88
CA ARG A 160 17.59 19.03 17.95
C ARG A 160 17.64 17.61 18.50
N GLU A 161 17.95 17.46 19.79
CA GLU A 161 17.94 16.17 20.45
C GLU A 161 16.52 15.58 20.50
N GLN A 162 15.52 16.39 20.85
CA GLN A 162 14.12 15.97 20.83
C GLN A 162 13.68 15.53 19.43
N LEU A 163 14.03 16.29 18.39
CA LEU A 163 13.75 15.92 17.00
C LEU A 163 14.43 14.59 16.63
N GLY A 164 15.66 14.35 17.10
CA GLY A 164 16.35 13.09 16.94
C GLY A 164 15.61 11.91 17.58
N ARG A 165 15.11 12.08 18.82
CA ARG A 165 14.31 11.06 19.51
C ARG A 165 13.01 10.75 18.77
N GLU A 166 12.29 11.77 18.31
CA GLU A 166 11.05 11.58 17.56
C GLU A 166 11.28 10.92 16.20
N ARG A 167 12.37 11.25 15.51
CA ARG A 167 12.78 10.52 14.29
C ARG A 167 13.05 9.05 14.58
N GLY A 168 13.76 8.74 15.66
CA GLY A 168 14.01 7.36 16.10
C GLY A 168 12.72 6.60 16.39
N ARG A 169 11.78 7.20 17.13
CA ARG A 169 10.45 6.62 17.38
C ARG A 169 9.66 6.40 16.08
N ASN A 170 9.72 7.35 15.15
CA ASN A 170 9.04 7.23 13.85
C ASN A 170 9.62 6.08 13.02
N GLU A 171 10.94 5.92 12.99
CA GLU A 171 11.59 4.78 12.35
C GLU A 171 11.18 3.44 12.97
N GLU A 172 11.12 3.36 14.31
CA GLU A 172 10.66 2.16 15.00
C GLU A 172 9.21 1.82 14.65
N LEU A 173 8.32 2.82 14.65
CA LEU A 173 6.93 2.65 14.23
C LEU A 173 6.84 2.18 12.77
N ARG A 174 7.64 2.76 11.86
CA ARG A 174 7.70 2.33 10.45
C ARG A 174 8.16 0.88 10.33
N ARG A 175 9.20 0.46 11.07
CA ARG A 175 9.64 -0.95 11.11
C ARG A 175 8.52 -1.87 11.62
N ARG A 176 7.80 -1.45 12.65
CA ARG A 176 6.67 -2.22 13.20
C ARG A 176 5.50 -2.33 12.24
N VAL A 177 5.16 -1.25 11.55
CA VAL A 177 4.13 -1.26 10.50
C VAL A 177 4.54 -2.20 9.37
N ALA A 178 5.77 -2.11 8.88
CA ALA A 178 6.28 -3.00 7.83
C ALA A 178 6.26 -4.49 8.26
N ALA A 179 6.58 -4.79 9.52
CA ALA A 179 6.49 -6.14 10.06
C ALA A 179 5.04 -6.66 10.09
N LEU A 180 4.09 -5.85 10.60
CA LEU A 180 2.67 -6.21 10.63
C LEU A 180 2.08 -6.37 9.22
N GLU A 181 2.50 -5.53 8.27
CA GLU A 181 2.13 -5.67 6.87
C GLU A 181 2.64 -6.99 6.28
N ALA A 182 3.88 -7.39 6.60
CA ALA A 182 4.43 -8.67 6.16
C ALA A 182 3.66 -9.86 6.76
N GLU A 183 3.31 -9.81 8.04
CA GLU A 183 2.45 -10.83 8.71
C GLU A 183 1.07 -10.90 8.04
N CYS A 184 0.43 -9.76 7.75
CA CYS A 184 -0.84 -9.72 7.04
C CYS A 184 -0.75 -10.35 5.64
N GLN A 185 0.34 -10.09 4.92
CA GLN A 185 0.57 -10.72 3.62
C GLN A 185 0.76 -12.24 3.74
N GLU A 186 1.47 -12.72 4.76
CA GLU A 186 1.64 -14.15 5.01
C GLU A 186 0.29 -14.83 5.29
N HIS A 187 -0.53 -14.24 6.15
CA HIS A 187 -1.88 -14.74 6.41
C HIS A 187 -2.76 -14.74 5.15
N THR A 188 -2.67 -13.70 4.33
CA THR A 188 -3.39 -13.63 3.04
C THR A 188 -3.00 -14.79 2.13
N ARG A 189 -1.69 -15.04 1.95
CA ARG A 189 -1.19 -16.20 1.18
C ARG A 189 -1.61 -17.54 1.80
N GLY A 190 -1.71 -17.62 3.13
CA GLY A 190 -2.23 -18.78 3.84
C GLY A 190 -3.70 -19.05 3.51
N ILE A 191 -4.54 -18.01 3.53
CA ILE A 191 -5.95 -18.09 3.19
C ILE A 191 -6.13 -18.53 1.73
N GLU A 192 -5.38 -17.94 0.80
CA GLU A 192 -5.44 -18.33 -0.63
C GLU A 192 -5.12 -19.80 -0.84
N ARG A 193 -4.04 -20.31 -0.22
CA ARG A 193 -3.68 -21.74 -0.27
C ARG A 193 -4.80 -22.64 0.26
N LEU A 194 -5.37 -22.31 1.42
CA LEU A 194 -6.46 -23.09 2.01
C LEU A 194 -7.73 -23.05 1.15
N GLN A 195 -8.02 -21.92 0.51
CA GLN A 195 -9.15 -21.81 -0.42
C GLN A 195 -8.95 -22.69 -1.65
N ASP A 196 -7.74 -22.74 -2.21
CA ASP A 196 -7.42 -23.60 -3.34
C ASP A 196 -7.50 -25.09 -2.96
N GLU A 197 -6.99 -25.47 -1.79
CA GLU A 197 -7.13 -26.83 -1.25
C GLU A 197 -8.61 -27.22 -1.05
N LEU A 198 -9.42 -26.32 -0.48
CA LEU A 198 -10.85 -26.56 -0.32
C LEU A 198 -11.59 -26.68 -1.66
N ARG A 199 -11.16 -25.95 -2.70
CA ARG A 199 -11.72 -26.11 -4.06
C ARG A 199 -11.36 -27.49 -4.63
N ALA A 200 -10.10 -27.90 -4.55
CA ALA A 200 -9.65 -29.21 -5.01
C ALA A 200 -10.40 -30.36 -4.30
N LEU A 201 -10.53 -30.31 -2.97
CA LEU A 201 -11.27 -31.31 -2.21
C LEU A 201 -12.76 -31.37 -2.59
N ARG A 202 -13.37 -30.22 -2.93
CA ARG A 202 -14.77 -30.18 -3.39
C ARG A 202 -14.91 -30.84 -4.77
N GLU A 203 -13.97 -30.61 -5.67
CA GLU A 203 -13.94 -31.25 -6.99
C GLU A 203 -13.75 -32.77 -6.87
N GLU A 204 -12.79 -33.22 -6.06
CA GLU A 204 -12.59 -34.63 -5.76
C GLU A 204 -13.85 -35.29 -5.20
N ARG A 205 -14.54 -34.61 -4.27
CA ARG A 205 -15.80 -35.10 -3.71
C ARG A 205 -16.87 -35.28 -4.77
N VAL A 206 -17.00 -34.35 -5.73
CA VAL A 206 -17.97 -34.48 -6.83
C VAL A 206 -17.66 -35.72 -7.67
N VAL A 207 -16.40 -35.90 -8.07
CA VAL A 207 -15.96 -37.08 -8.85
C VAL A 207 -16.24 -38.39 -8.11
N LEU A 208 -15.99 -38.43 -6.80
CA LEU A 208 -16.27 -39.62 -5.98
C LEU A 208 -17.77 -39.91 -5.88
N LEU A 209 -18.61 -38.88 -5.74
CA LEU A 209 -20.07 -39.04 -5.72
C LEU A 209 -20.61 -39.54 -7.06
N GLU A 210 -20.09 -39.06 -8.18
CA GLU A 210 -20.44 -39.55 -9.52
C GLU A 210 -20.07 -41.04 -9.67
N LYS A 211 -18.87 -41.42 -9.26
CA LYS A 211 -18.43 -42.83 -9.25
C LYS A 211 -19.35 -43.70 -8.38
N LEU A 212 -19.69 -43.23 -7.17
CA LEU A 212 -20.59 -43.94 -6.27
C LEU A 212 -21.99 -44.12 -6.88
N ASN A 213 -22.53 -43.07 -7.49
CA ASN A 213 -23.82 -43.13 -8.19
C ASN A 213 -23.77 -44.12 -9.37
N GLY A 214 -22.70 -44.12 -10.15
CA GLY A 214 -22.48 -45.09 -11.22
C GLY A 214 -22.47 -46.53 -10.71
N LEU A 215 -21.79 -46.81 -9.60
CA LEU A 215 -21.80 -48.14 -8.96
C LEU A 215 -23.20 -48.52 -8.45
N ASN A 216 -23.94 -47.58 -7.87
CA ASN A 216 -25.31 -47.82 -7.42
C ASN A 216 -26.26 -48.15 -8.57
N LEU A 217 -26.18 -47.41 -9.68
CA LEU A 217 -26.92 -47.68 -10.91
C LEU A 217 -26.59 -49.07 -11.43
N ARG A 218 -25.30 -49.40 -11.54
CA ARG A 218 -24.87 -50.72 -12.03
C ARG A 218 -25.36 -51.86 -11.13
N ARG A 219 -25.34 -51.67 -9.82
CA ARG A 219 -25.88 -52.63 -8.86
C ARG A 219 -27.39 -52.83 -9.04
N CYS A 220 -28.15 -51.76 -9.28
CA CYS A 220 -29.58 -51.87 -9.56
C CYS A 220 -29.84 -52.65 -10.86
N GLU A 221 -29.11 -52.35 -11.93
CA GLU A 221 -29.21 -53.07 -13.21
C GLU A 221 -28.99 -54.58 -13.01
N LEU A 222 -27.95 -54.96 -12.27
CA LEU A 222 -27.62 -56.35 -11.98
C LEU A 222 -28.70 -57.04 -11.15
N TYR A 223 -29.25 -56.36 -10.14
CA TYR A 223 -30.39 -56.90 -9.37
C TYR A 223 -31.63 -57.09 -10.24
N PHE A 224 -31.93 -56.15 -11.13
CA PHE A 224 -33.05 -56.27 -12.06
C PHE A 224 -32.85 -57.38 -13.11
N SER A 225 -31.63 -57.55 -13.65
CA SER A 225 -31.35 -58.67 -14.56
C SER A 225 -31.45 -60.00 -13.83
N TRP A 226 -30.87 -60.10 -12.63
CA TRP A 226 -30.94 -61.31 -11.82
C TRP A 226 -32.39 -61.66 -11.45
N ALA A 227 -33.19 -60.69 -11.03
CA ALA A 227 -34.60 -60.91 -10.70
C ALA A 227 -35.41 -61.39 -11.92
N ARG A 228 -35.17 -60.80 -13.11
CA ARG A 228 -35.81 -61.27 -14.35
C ARG A 228 -35.41 -62.69 -14.72
N ASP A 229 -34.13 -63.02 -14.61
CA ASP A 229 -33.63 -64.37 -14.89
C ASP A 229 -34.21 -65.39 -13.90
N GLU A 230 -34.30 -65.02 -12.63
CA GLU A 230 -34.88 -65.86 -11.57
C GLU A 230 -36.39 -66.07 -11.78
N GLU A 231 -37.15 -65.03 -12.12
CA GLU A 231 -38.56 -65.17 -12.49
C GLU A 231 -38.75 -66.03 -13.75
N ALA A 232 -37.90 -65.86 -14.76
CA ALA A 232 -37.95 -66.68 -15.96
C ALA A 232 -37.68 -68.16 -15.65
N ARG A 233 -36.74 -68.46 -14.76
CA ARG A 233 -36.50 -69.83 -14.27
C ARG A 233 -37.74 -70.38 -13.54
N ARG A 234 -38.33 -69.61 -12.62
CA ARG A 234 -39.54 -70.03 -11.90
C ARG A 234 -40.69 -70.34 -12.85
N ARG A 235 -40.93 -69.49 -13.85
CA ARG A 235 -41.98 -69.72 -14.86
C ARG A 235 -41.75 -71.00 -15.65
N ARG A 236 -40.53 -71.29 -16.09
CA ARG A 236 -40.21 -72.56 -16.78
C ARG A 236 -40.52 -73.76 -15.90
N VAL A 237 -40.12 -73.73 -14.64
CA VAL A 237 -40.39 -74.80 -13.68
C VAL A 237 -41.90 -74.96 -13.46
N GLU A 238 -42.66 -73.87 -13.30
CA GLU A 238 -44.12 -73.91 -13.20
C GLU A 238 -44.80 -74.46 -14.47
N GLU A 239 -44.34 -74.05 -15.65
CA GLU A 239 -44.84 -74.54 -16.95
C GLU A 239 -44.58 -76.04 -17.10
N GLU A 240 -43.37 -76.50 -16.74
CA GLU A 240 -43.02 -77.93 -16.72
C GLU A 240 -43.90 -78.71 -15.73
N HIS A 241 -44.15 -78.17 -14.53
CA HIS A 241 -45.07 -78.79 -13.58
C HIS A 241 -46.50 -78.84 -14.10
N ARG A 242 -47.01 -77.75 -14.68
CA ARG A 242 -48.36 -77.70 -15.30
C ARG A 242 -48.49 -78.70 -16.45
N ALA A 243 -47.45 -78.84 -17.27
CA ALA A 243 -47.41 -79.83 -18.35
C ALA A 243 -47.48 -81.26 -17.77
N LYS A 244 -46.63 -81.58 -16.80
CA LYS A 244 -46.63 -82.88 -16.10
C LYS A 244 -47.99 -83.16 -15.43
N ASP A 245 -48.58 -82.18 -14.76
CA ASP A 245 -49.91 -82.33 -14.12
C ASP A 245 -51.00 -82.60 -15.17
N SER A 246 -50.93 -81.96 -16.33
CA SER A 246 -51.87 -82.22 -17.43
C SER A 246 -51.71 -83.63 -18.01
N GLU A 247 -50.47 -84.11 -18.15
CA GLU A 247 -50.19 -85.50 -18.57
C GLU A 247 -50.69 -86.50 -17.53
N LEU A 248 -50.45 -86.25 -16.25
CA LEU A 248 -50.94 -87.09 -15.16
C LEU A 248 -52.47 -87.17 -15.16
N ARG A 249 -53.18 -86.06 -15.38
CA ARG A 249 -54.65 -86.06 -15.52
C ARG A 249 -55.10 -86.91 -16.71
N VAL A 250 -54.47 -86.75 -17.88
CA VAL A 250 -54.78 -87.56 -19.06
C VAL A 250 -54.56 -89.05 -18.78
N LEU A 251 -53.49 -89.41 -18.08
CA LEU A 251 -53.22 -90.79 -17.68
C LEU A 251 -54.25 -91.31 -16.67
N GLN A 252 -54.66 -90.50 -15.70
CA GLN A 252 -55.72 -90.83 -14.74
C GLN A 252 -57.07 -91.03 -15.44
N ASP A 253 -57.44 -90.17 -16.37
CA ASP A 253 -58.68 -90.29 -17.16
C ASP A 253 -58.66 -91.59 -17.99
N ARG A 254 -57.51 -91.93 -18.59
CA ARG A 254 -57.33 -93.20 -19.32
C ARG A 254 -57.43 -94.41 -18.41
N LEU A 255 -56.83 -94.35 -17.22
CA LEU A 255 -56.91 -95.42 -16.24
C LEU A 255 -58.36 -95.61 -15.78
N ALA A 256 -59.05 -94.54 -15.43
CA ALA A 256 -60.46 -94.57 -15.02
C ALA A 256 -61.36 -95.13 -16.15
N ALA A 257 -61.10 -94.75 -17.41
CA ALA A 257 -61.80 -95.32 -18.56
C ALA A 257 -61.54 -96.83 -18.71
N ALA A 258 -60.29 -97.27 -18.53
CA ALA A 258 -59.93 -98.69 -18.57
C ALA A 258 -60.57 -99.47 -17.41
N GLU A 259 -60.59 -98.92 -16.20
CA GLU A 259 -61.28 -99.48 -15.04
C GLU A 259 -62.79 -99.60 -15.29
N ALA A 260 -63.43 -98.58 -15.86
CA ALA A 260 -64.84 -98.62 -16.22
C ALA A 260 -65.16 -99.70 -17.28
N LEU A 261 -64.27 -99.90 -18.25
CA LEU A 261 -64.38 -100.98 -19.24
C LEU A 261 -64.23 -102.36 -18.58
N LEU A 262 -63.27 -102.54 -17.67
CA LEU A 262 -63.13 -103.79 -16.93
C LEU A 262 -64.37 -104.07 -16.07
N MET A 263 -64.89 -103.07 -15.37
CA MET A 263 -66.11 -103.21 -14.56
C MET A 263 -67.34 -103.54 -15.41
N SER A 264 -67.47 -102.95 -16.61
CA SER A 264 -68.56 -103.30 -17.53
C SER A 264 -68.42 -104.72 -18.09
N MET A 265 -67.20 -105.15 -18.42
CA MET A 265 -66.92 -106.53 -18.81
C MET A 265 -67.25 -107.53 -17.68
N TYR A 266 -66.88 -107.23 -16.43
CA TYR A 266 -67.24 -108.05 -15.28
C TYR A 266 -68.75 -108.09 -15.03
N ALA A 267 -69.46 -106.96 -15.20
CA ALA A 267 -70.92 -106.92 -15.09
C ALA A 267 -71.61 -107.75 -16.20
N GLN A 268 -71.12 -107.69 -17.44
CA GLN A 268 -71.60 -108.53 -18.54
C GLN A 268 -71.33 -110.03 -18.30
N ALA A 269 -70.16 -110.37 -17.77
CA ALA A 269 -69.83 -111.75 -17.40
C ALA A 269 -70.71 -112.26 -16.23
N GLY A 270 -71.06 -111.40 -15.27
CA GLY A 270 -72.00 -111.70 -14.19
C GLY A 270 -73.44 -111.90 -14.65
N GLN A 271 -73.89 -111.20 -15.71
CA GLN A 271 -75.24 -111.38 -16.29
C GLN A 271 -75.41 -112.71 -17.07
N HIS A 272 -74.32 -113.42 -17.37
CA HIS A 272 -74.36 -114.76 -17.95
C HIS A 272 -74.24 -115.90 -16.91
N GLY A 273 -74.13 -115.57 -15.61
CA GLY A 273 -74.11 -116.53 -14.51
C GLY A 273 -75.33 -116.43 -13.59
N GLU A 274 -76.31 -117.33 -13.81
CA GLU A 274 -77.41 -117.76 -12.91
C GLU A 274 -78.78 -117.03 -12.93
N PRO A 275 -79.91 -117.76 -12.76
CA PRO A 275 -80.30 -118.98 -13.48
C PRO A 275 -81.79 -118.96 -13.91
N GLY A 276 -82.07 -119.33 -15.15
CA GLY A 276 -83.42 -119.70 -15.60
C GLY A 276 -83.77 -121.14 -15.20
N HIS A 277 -83.92 -121.41 -13.90
CA HIS A 277 -84.69 -122.56 -13.43
C HIS A 277 -86.18 -122.21 -13.58
N GLN A 278 -86.87 -122.82 -14.54
CA GLN A 278 -88.30 -123.14 -14.43
C GLN A 278 -88.74 -124.13 -15.53
N SER A 279 -89.30 -125.26 -15.05
CA SER A 279 -90.28 -126.15 -15.68
C SER A 279 -89.85 -126.83 -16.98
N THR A 280 -89.74 -128.17 -17.05
CA THR A 280 -90.69 -129.21 -16.61
C THR A 280 -89.97 -130.55 -16.57
#